data_AF-A0A2E5E399-F1
#
_entry.id   AF-A0A2E5E399-F1
#
_cell.length_a   1.000
_cell.length_b   1.000
_cell.length_c   1.000
_cell.angle_alpha   90.00
_cell.angle_beta   90.00
_cell.angle_gamma   90.00
#
_symmetry.space_group_name_H-M   'P 1'
#
loop_
_entity.id
_entity.type
_entity.pdbx_description
1 polymer ?
#
loop_
_entity_poly.entity_id
_entity_poly.type
_entity_poly.pdbx_seq_one_letter_code
_entity_poly.pdbx_strand_id
1 'polypeptide(L)'
;MAHKKGQGSSKNGRDSNPQFRGVKLYGGEVAKAGSIIIRQCGTHFKPGYQVGRGKDDTLFALVPGTVRFRGRNVDIVPADPAVPQYEAIEPRAKTAG
;
A
#
# COMPACT_ATOMS: atom_id res chain seq x y z
N MET A 1 -29.21 50.97 -24.45
CA MET A 1 -29.57 49.73 -23.73
C MET A 1 -28.64 48.63 -24.21
N ALA A 2 -27.54 48.36 -23.49
CA ALA A 2 -26.58 47.34 -23.88
C ALA A 2 -27.02 45.98 -23.32
N HIS A 3 -27.35 45.04 -24.18
CA HIS A 3 -27.52 43.64 -23.78
C HIS A 3 -26.16 43.09 -23.36
N LYS A 4 -26.01 42.75 -22.08
CA LYS A 4 -25.12 41.66 -21.68
C LYS A 4 -25.64 41.00 -20.42
N LYS A 5 -26.56 40.05 -20.58
CA LYS A 5 -26.89 39.09 -19.53
C LYS A 5 -26.33 37.73 -19.98
N GLY A 6 -25.02 37.62 -19.92
CA GLY A 6 -24.30 36.36 -20.14
C GLY A 6 -23.54 36.01 -18.87
N GLN A 7 -24.27 35.64 -17.81
CA GLN A 7 -23.66 35.09 -16.60
C GLN A 7 -23.85 33.58 -16.67
N GLY A 8 -22.83 32.87 -17.16
CA GLY A 8 -22.83 31.41 -17.18
C GLY A 8 -22.60 30.89 -15.78
N SER A 9 -23.55 30.14 -15.22
CA SER A 9 -23.30 29.41 -13.97
C SER A 9 -22.30 28.29 -14.25
N SER A 10 -21.17 28.25 -13.54
CA SER A 10 -20.30 27.09 -13.57
C SER A 10 -21.03 25.91 -12.92
N LYS A 11 -21.30 24.85 -13.70
CA LYS A 11 -21.72 23.55 -13.18
C LYS A 11 -20.47 22.68 -12.99
N ASN A 12 -19.59 23.07 -12.08
CA ASN A 12 -18.48 22.20 -11.68
C ASN A 12 -19.02 21.14 -10.72
N GLY A 13 -19.57 20.06 -11.27
CA GLY A 13 -20.02 18.88 -10.53
C GLY A 13 -18.83 18.18 -9.87
N ARG A 14 -18.56 18.52 -8.62
CA ARG A 14 -17.45 17.98 -7.83
C ARG A 14 -18.00 17.14 -6.69
N ASP A 15 -18.49 15.96 -6.98
CA ASP A 15 -18.88 15.00 -5.94
C ASP A 15 -18.69 13.57 -6.46
N SER A 16 -17.48 13.03 -6.33
CA SER A 16 -17.26 11.60 -6.45
C SER A 16 -17.54 10.93 -5.11
N ASN A 17 -18.22 9.79 -5.12
CA ASN A 17 -18.42 8.98 -3.92
C ASN A 17 -17.09 8.60 -3.24
N PRO A 18 -17.08 8.44 -1.91
CA PRO A 18 -15.89 7.97 -1.20
C PRO A 18 -15.50 6.57 -1.68
N GLN A 19 -14.20 6.36 -1.90
CA GLN A 19 -13.68 5.09 -2.44
C GLN A 19 -13.20 4.11 -1.34
N PHE A 20 -13.48 4.40 -0.07
CA PHE A 20 -13.14 3.56 1.09
C PHE A 20 -11.70 3.04 1.11
N ARG A 21 -10.76 3.87 0.66
CA ARG A 21 -9.31 3.63 0.75
C ARG A 21 -8.84 3.69 2.22
N GLY A 22 -7.62 3.24 2.47
CA GLY A 22 -6.99 3.21 3.77
C GLY A 22 -6.51 1.82 4.17
N VAL A 23 -5.98 1.76 5.39
CA VAL A 23 -5.50 0.54 6.03
C VAL A 23 -6.69 -0.35 6.38
N LYS A 24 -6.54 -1.66 6.15
CA LYS A 24 -7.51 -2.71 6.42
C LYS A 24 -7.01 -3.69 7.48
N LEU A 25 -5.69 -3.87 7.56
CA LEU A 25 -5.04 -4.60 8.65
C LEU A 25 -3.90 -3.75 9.23
N TYR A 26 -3.92 -3.57 10.54
CA TYR A 26 -2.95 -2.78 11.28
C TYR A 26 -1.73 -3.62 11.70
N GLY A 27 -0.67 -2.94 12.15
CA GLY A 27 0.53 -3.61 12.65
C GLY A 27 0.21 -4.49 13.86
N GLY A 28 0.72 -5.73 13.86
CA GLY A 28 0.47 -6.72 14.89
C GLY A 28 -0.76 -7.61 14.63
N GLU A 29 -1.59 -7.30 13.63
CA GLU A 29 -2.72 -8.15 13.26
C GLU A 29 -2.29 -9.32 12.37
N VAL A 30 -3.03 -10.43 12.48
CA VAL A 30 -2.81 -11.63 11.68
C VAL A 30 -3.49 -11.49 10.33
N ALA A 31 -2.71 -11.56 9.26
CA ALA A 31 -3.17 -11.66 7.89
C ALA A 31 -3.21 -13.13 7.44
N LYS A 32 -4.25 -13.50 6.69
CA LYS A 32 -4.25 -14.72 5.87
C LYS A 32 -3.60 -14.42 4.51
N ALA A 33 -3.12 -15.44 3.82
CA ALA A 33 -2.71 -15.28 2.42
C ALA A 33 -3.83 -14.64 1.58
N GLY A 34 -3.48 -13.65 0.75
CA GLY A 34 -4.40 -12.86 -0.06
C GLY A 34 -5.15 -11.74 0.68
N SER A 35 -4.98 -11.61 2.01
CA SER A 35 -5.68 -10.57 2.76
C SER A 35 -5.21 -9.19 2.35
N ILE A 36 -6.15 -8.26 2.15
CA ILE A 36 -5.85 -6.87 1.83
C ILE A 36 -5.34 -6.18 3.10
N ILE A 37 -4.17 -5.54 2.99
CA ILE A 37 -3.56 -4.78 4.09
C ILE A 37 -3.89 -3.29 3.91
N ILE A 38 -3.76 -2.74 2.70
CA ILE A 38 -4.02 -1.31 2.43
C ILE A 38 -4.62 -1.15 1.03
N ARG A 39 -5.73 -0.43 0.92
CA ARG A 39 -6.22 0.09 -0.37
C ARG A 39 -5.77 1.54 -0.49
N GLN A 40 -5.05 1.89 -1.55
CA GLN A 40 -4.49 3.24 -1.70
C GLN A 40 -4.60 3.70 -3.16
N CYS A 41 -4.10 4.90 -3.43
CA CYS A 41 -3.98 5.43 -4.77
C CYS A 41 -2.59 6.02 -4.93
N GLY A 42 -1.83 5.53 -5.89
CA GLY A 42 -0.38 5.67 -5.82
C GLY A 42 0.20 4.84 -4.67
N THR A 43 1.48 5.07 -4.39
CA THR A 43 2.26 4.26 -3.43
C THR A 43 2.71 5.08 -2.23
N HIS A 44 1.74 5.44 -1.39
CA HIS A 44 2.03 6.02 -0.08
C HIS A 44 2.79 5.02 0.80
N PHE A 45 2.30 3.78 0.80
CA PHE A 45 2.99 2.62 1.33
C PHE A 45 3.52 1.73 0.20
N LYS A 46 4.67 1.13 0.44
CA LYS A 46 5.38 0.26 -0.49
C LYS A 46 5.31 -1.19 -0.01
N PRO A 47 5.20 -2.16 -0.93
CA PRO A 47 5.33 -3.57 -0.56
C PRO A 47 6.74 -3.81 0.01
N GLY A 48 6.78 -4.56 1.10
CA GLY A 48 7.99 -5.08 1.72
C GLY A 48 8.02 -6.60 1.61
N TYR A 49 8.55 -7.25 2.64
CA TYR A 49 8.70 -8.70 2.64
C TYR A 49 7.33 -9.39 2.67
N GLN A 50 7.11 -10.31 1.73
CA GLN A 50 5.89 -11.12 1.58
C GLN A 50 4.58 -10.33 1.42
N VAL A 51 4.70 -9.12 0.86
CA VAL A 51 3.56 -8.28 0.49
C VAL A 51 3.58 -8.04 -1.02
N GLY A 52 2.47 -8.30 -1.67
CA GLY A 52 2.24 -7.99 -3.08
C GLY A 52 1.63 -6.60 -3.26
N ARG A 53 1.83 -6.00 -4.43
CA ARG A 53 1.13 -4.79 -4.88
C ARG A 53 0.28 -5.11 -6.10
N GLY A 54 -1.02 -4.85 -6.02
CA GLY A 54 -1.95 -4.99 -7.13
C GLY A 54 -1.79 -3.88 -8.17
N LYS A 55 -2.46 -4.03 -9.32
CA LYS A 55 -2.50 -3.02 -10.39
C LYS A 55 -3.11 -1.69 -9.93
N ASP A 56 -4.00 -1.74 -8.94
CA ASP A 56 -4.67 -0.58 -8.32
C ASP A 56 -3.90 -0.03 -7.10
N ASP A 57 -2.64 -0.43 -6.92
CA ASP A 57 -1.77 -0.09 -5.79
C ASP A 57 -2.16 -0.67 -4.43
N THR A 58 -3.18 -1.53 -4.38
CA THR A 58 -3.57 -2.25 -3.17
C THR A 58 -2.43 -3.16 -2.70
N LEU A 59 -2.09 -3.10 -1.41
CA LEU A 59 -1.15 -4.02 -0.77
C LEU A 59 -1.90 -5.20 -0.17
N PHE A 60 -1.40 -6.41 -0.42
CA PHE A 60 -1.97 -7.65 0.08
C PHE A 60 -0.90 -8.64 0.54
N ALA A 61 -1.25 -9.49 1.50
CA ALA A 61 -0.36 -10.52 2.03
C ALA A 61 -0.17 -11.66 1.04
N LEU A 62 1.07 -12.09 0.78
CA LEU A 62 1.35 -13.27 -0.05
C LEU A 62 1.24 -14.58 0.74
N VAL A 63 1.52 -14.53 2.04
CA VAL A 63 1.46 -15.68 2.96
C VAL A 63 0.70 -15.32 4.23
N PRO A 64 0.26 -16.31 5.03
CA PRO A 64 -0.24 -16.03 6.37
C PRO A 64 0.87 -15.56 7.32
N GLY A 65 0.56 -14.57 8.16
CA GLY A 65 1.52 -14.05 9.13
C GLY A 65 1.05 -12.76 9.79
N THR A 66 1.94 -12.09 10.51
CA THR A 66 1.64 -10.86 11.24
C THR A 66 2.07 -9.64 10.43
N VAL A 67 1.20 -8.63 10.32
CA VAL A 67 1.51 -7.39 9.60
C VAL A 67 2.53 -6.56 10.39
N ARG A 68 3.58 -6.09 9.71
CA ARG A 68 4.60 -5.20 10.29
C ARG A 68 4.84 -3.98 9.40
N PHE A 69 4.69 -2.79 9.97
CA PHE A 69 5.00 -1.53 9.30
C PHE A 69 6.42 -1.07 9.64
N ARG A 70 7.24 -0.78 8.63
CA ARG A 70 8.58 -0.18 8.76
C ARG A 70 8.62 1.13 7.97
N GLY A 71 8.20 2.22 8.61
CA GLY A 71 7.99 3.50 7.92
C GLY A 71 6.94 3.34 6.82
N ARG A 72 7.35 3.56 5.56
CA ARG A 72 6.47 3.39 4.39
C ARG A 72 6.42 1.95 3.86
N ASN A 73 7.28 1.05 4.32
CA ASN A 73 7.29 -0.33 3.87
C ASN A 73 6.38 -1.19 4.75
N VAL A 74 5.65 -2.11 4.13
CA VAL A 74 4.75 -3.04 4.82
C VAL A 74 5.23 -4.46 4.57
N ASP A 75 5.53 -5.19 5.63
CA ASP A 75 5.93 -6.59 5.59
C ASP A 75 4.86 -7.49 6.21
N ILE A 76 4.87 -8.77 5.83
CA ILE A 76 4.28 -9.85 6.62
C ILE A 76 5.41 -10.64 7.25
N VAL A 77 5.37 -10.79 8.59
CA VAL A 77 6.21 -11.73 9.33
C VAL A 77 5.48 -13.09 9.31
N PRO A 78 6.00 -14.12 8.64
CA PRO A 78 5.32 -15.40 8.49
C PRO A 78 5.04 -16.06 9.83
N ALA A 79 3.90 -16.74 9.92
CA ALA A 79 3.61 -17.60 11.07
C ALA A 79 4.39 -18.93 11.01
N ASP A 80 4.69 -19.41 9.80
CA ASP A 80 5.42 -20.66 9.57
C ASP A 80 6.93 -20.39 9.43
N PRO A 81 7.79 -20.96 10.30
CA PRO A 81 9.24 -20.79 10.24
C PRO A 81 9.89 -21.46 9.01
N ALA A 82 9.18 -22.35 8.30
CA ALA A 82 9.69 -22.95 7.07
C ALA A 82 9.71 -21.96 5.89
N VAL A 83 9.01 -20.82 5.99
CA VAL A 83 9.03 -19.79 4.95
C VAL A 83 10.37 -19.04 5.04
N PRO A 84 11.18 -19.05 3.97
CA PRO A 84 12.56 -18.54 4.02
C PRO A 84 12.56 -17.04 4.32
N GLN A 85 13.03 -16.68 5.51
CA GLN A 85 13.38 -15.29 5.83
C GLN A 85 14.51 -14.89 4.91
N TYR A 86 14.41 -13.72 4.25
CA TYR A 86 15.55 -13.23 3.50
C TYR A 86 16.66 -12.99 4.53
N GLU A 87 17.71 -13.82 4.51
CA GLU A 87 18.94 -13.46 5.19
C GLU A 87 19.45 -12.22 4.48
N ALA A 88 19.66 -11.14 5.23
CA ALA A 88 20.25 -9.94 4.69
C ALA A 88 21.57 -10.37 4.02
N ILE A 89 21.68 -10.18 2.71
CA ILE A 89 22.93 -10.43 2.00
C ILE A 89 23.95 -9.52 2.68
N GLU A 90 24.85 -10.09 3.47
CA GLU A 90 25.89 -9.31 4.13
C GLU A 90 26.59 -8.50 3.03
N PRO A 91 26.77 -7.18 3.22
CA PRO A 91 27.41 -6.38 2.19
C PRO A 91 28.80 -6.99 1.97
N ARG A 92 29.01 -7.61 0.81
CA ARG A 92 30.31 -8.14 0.38
C ARG A 92 31.33 -7.05 0.68
N ALA A 93 32.18 -7.30 1.67
CA ALA A 93 33.14 -6.33 2.15
C ALA A 93 33.84 -5.74 0.93
N LYS A 94 33.76 -4.41 0.78
CA LYS A 94 34.49 -3.72 -0.28
C LYS A 94 35.96 -3.99 -0.01
N THR A 95 36.57 -4.90 -0.78
CA THR A 95 38.01 -5.09 -0.79
C THR A 95 38.60 -3.76 -1.25
N ALA A 96 39.17 -3.01 -0.31
CA ALA A 96 39.97 -1.83 -0.62
C ALA A 96 41.19 -2.31 -1.40
N GLY A 97 41.32 -1.85 -2.64
CA GLY A 97 42.48 -2.02 -3.51
C GLY A 97 42.94 -0.65 -3.98
#